data_AF-F4L1P5-F1
#
_entry.id   AF-F4L1P5-F1
#
_cell.length_a   1.000
_cell.length_b   1.000
_cell.length_c   1.000
_cell.angle_alpha   90.00
_cell.angle_beta   90.00
_cell.angle_gamma   90.00
#
_symmetry.space_group_name_H-M   'P 1'
#
loop_
_entity.id
_entity.type
_entity.pdbx_description
1 polymer ?
#
loop_
_entity_poly.entity_id
_entity_poly.type
_entity_poly.pdbx_seq_one_letter_code
_entity_poly.pdbx_strand_id
1 'polypeptide(L)'
;MTLRTKTVEAAPRNFSLELQQTFAEVVLGRPTAKCQHLGICKIENACTNNFLDYTQATAENRLYGLASLKDNDYFELAFPRSSLSQAVFEKHFGSGYFQLEEGFMAGPELMGRPIYLPKGRYQVKISENIVSVRFAL
;
A
#
# COMPACT_ATOMS: atom_id res chain seq x y z
N MET A 1 -6.82 47.02 -41.37
CA MET A 1 -7.15 45.57 -41.39
C MET A 1 -6.61 45.00 -40.09
N THR A 2 -7.46 44.83 -39.08
CA THR A 2 -7.05 44.56 -37.69
C THR A 2 -7.21 43.06 -37.40
N LEU A 3 -6.10 42.34 -37.25
CA LEU A 3 -6.08 40.93 -36.91
C LEU A 3 -6.55 40.74 -35.46
N ARG A 4 -7.75 40.19 -35.29
CA ARG A 4 -8.24 39.69 -33.99
C ARG A 4 -7.57 38.36 -33.69
N THR A 5 -6.66 38.34 -32.73
CA THR A 5 -6.17 37.11 -32.11
C THR A 5 -7.32 36.42 -31.37
N LYS A 6 -7.67 35.21 -31.81
CA LYS A 6 -8.57 34.33 -31.07
C LYS A 6 -7.80 33.77 -29.88
N THR A 7 -8.21 34.15 -28.67
CA THR A 7 -7.83 33.44 -27.45
C THR A 7 -8.38 32.02 -27.54
N VAL A 8 -7.50 31.03 -27.61
CA VAL A 8 -7.88 29.62 -27.47
C VAL A 8 -8.05 29.36 -25.98
N GLU A 9 -9.29 29.31 -25.51
CA GLU A 9 -9.59 28.82 -24.16
C GLU A 9 -9.14 27.35 -24.08
N ALA A 10 -8.19 27.09 -23.19
CA ALA A 10 -7.77 25.73 -22.88
C ALA A 10 -8.95 24.98 -22.27
N ALA A 11 -9.35 23.87 -22.88
CA ALA A 11 -10.38 22.99 -22.37
C ALA A 11 -10.06 22.57 -20.92
N PRO A 12 -11.05 22.43 -20.03
CA PRO A 12 -10.83 21.98 -18.66
C PRO A 12 -10.17 20.60 -18.70
N ARG A 13 -9.02 20.47 -18.02
CA ARG A 13 -8.37 19.17 -17.80
C ARG A 13 -9.34 18.32 -16.99
N ASN A 14 -9.99 17.36 -17.64
CA ASN A 14 -10.68 16.29 -16.96
C ASN A 14 -9.61 15.50 -16.18
N PHE A 15 -9.49 15.76 -14.88
CA PHE A 15 -8.73 14.90 -13.99
C PHE A 15 -9.50 13.58 -13.89
N SER A 16 -9.21 12.62 -14.77
CA SER A 16 -9.55 11.24 -14.48
C SER A 16 -8.78 10.86 -13.22
N LEU A 17 -9.50 10.56 -12.13
CA LEU A 17 -8.90 9.97 -10.93
C LEU A 17 -8.26 8.65 -11.35
N GLU A 18 -6.94 8.67 -11.55
CA GLU A 18 -6.21 7.50 -12.03
C GLU A 18 -6.06 6.53 -10.84
N LEU A 19 -6.64 5.34 -10.98
CA LEU A 19 -6.41 4.25 -10.05
C LEU A 19 -5.14 3.52 -10.51
N GLN A 20 -4.08 3.60 -9.72
CA GLN A 20 -2.84 2.87 -9.96
C GLN A 20 -2.84 1.59 -9.12
N GLN A 21 -2.37 0.49 -9.71
CA GLN A 21 -2.34 -0.81 -9.03
C GLN A 21 -1.05 -1.56 -9.37
N THR A 22 -0.51 -2.28 -8.39
CA THR A 22 0.62 -3.19 -8.58
C THR A 22 0.54 -4.38 -7.64
N PHE A 23 1.07 -5.52 -8.07
CA PHE A 23 1.34 -6.62 -7.16
C PHE A 23 2.50 -6.25 -6.24
N ALA A 24 2.31 -6.44 -4.94
CA ALA A 24 3.27 -6.05 -3.93
C ALA A 24 3.64 -7.21 -3.03
N GLU A 25 4.92 -7.28 -2.70
CA GLU A 25 5.43 -8.05 -1.57
C GLU A 25 5.38 -7.15 -0.33
N VAL A 26 4.73 -7.62 0.73
CA VAL A 26 4.58 -6.90 1.99
C VAL A 26 5.19 -7.75 3.10
N VAL A 27 6.15 -7.19 3.83
CA VAL A 27 6.67 -7.81 5.06
C VAL A 27 6.04 -7.11 6.24
N LEU A 28 5.35 -7.86 7.11
CA LEU A 28 4.73 -7.34 8.31
C LEU A 28 5.75 -7.13 9.44
N GLY A 29 5.47 -6.18 10.32
CA GLY A 29 6.30 -5.83 11.49
C GLY A 29 6.76 -4.37 11.48
N ARG A 30 7.82 -4.07 12.21
CA ARG A 30 8.43 -2.73 12.26
C ARG A 30 9.85 -2.75 11.68
N PRO A 31 10.21 -1.82 10.79
CA PRO A 31 11.57 -1.62 10.34
C PRO A 31 12.57 -1.47 11.50
N THR A 32 12.26 -0.60 12.47
CA THR A 32 13.16 -0.34 13.63
C THR A 32 13.33 -1.54 14.57
N ALA A 33 12.44 -2.53 14.51
CA ALA A 33 12.47 -3.73 15.34
C ALA A 33 12.74 -5.00 14.53
N LYS A 34 13.49 -4.91 13.42
CA LYS A 34 13.89 -6.07 12.61
C LYS A 34 12.69 -6.90 12.13
N CYS A 35 11.65 -6.23 11.65
CA CYS A 35 10.38 -6.82 11.22
C CYS A 35 9.64 -7.63 12.29
N GLN A 36 9.84 -7.31 13.57
CA GLN A 36 9.02 -7.81 14.67
C GLN A 36 7.86 -6.86 14.97
N HIS A 37 6.93 -7.26 15.84
CA HIS A 37 5.73 -6.51 16.27
C HIS A 37 4.67 -6.29 15.16
N LEU A 38 3.84 -5.24 15.30
CA LEU A 38 2.72 -4.94 14.43
C LEU A 38 3.06 -3.76 13.51
N GLY A 39 2.78 -3.91 12.23
CA GLY A 39 2.90 -2.84 11.26
C GLY A 39 3.34 -3.35 9.89
N ILE A 40 3.97 -2.46 9.15
CA ILE A 40 4.58 -2.71 7.85
C ILE A 40 6.10 -2.54 7.99
N CYS A 41 6.83 -3.64 7.79
CA CYS A 41 8.29 -3.62 7.68
C CYS A 41 8.75 -3.22 6.29
N LYS A 42 8.03 -3.65 5.26
CA LYS A 42 8.42 -3.46 3.87
C LYS A 42 7.20 -3.55 2.96
N ILE A 43 7.19 -2.74 1.89
CA ILE A 43 6.29 -2.87 0.74
C ILE A 43 7.13 -2.61 -0.51
N GLU A 44 7.18 -3.57 -1.42
CA GLU A 44 7.86 -3.41 -2.71
C GLU A 44 7.03 -4.05 -3.83
N ASN A 45 7.32 -3.67 -5.07
CA ASN A 45 6.71 -4.30 -6.23
C ASN A 45 7.20 -5.76 -6.33
N ALA A 46 6.27 -6.72 -6.31
CA ALA A 46 6.60 -8.14 -6.36
C ALA A 46 7.22 -8.59 -7.70
N CYS A 47 7.01 -7.80 -8.76
CA CYS A 47 7.54 -8.07 -10.10
C CYS A 47 8.94 -7.46 -10.33
N THR A 48 9.42 -6.60 -9.44
CA THR A 48 10.79 -6.08 -9.53
C THR A 48 11.74 -7.01 -8.82
N ASN A 49 12.69 -7.62 -9.55
CA ASN A 49 13.75 -8.47 -9.02
C ASN A 49 14.80 -7.72 -8.16
N ASN A 50 14.43 -6.63 -7.49
CA ASN A 50 15.29 -5.89 -6.58
C ASN A 50 15.22 -6.49 -5.17
N PHE A 51 15.60 -7.77 -5.04
CA PHE A 51 15.81 -8.38 -3.74
C PHE A 51 17.11 -7.85 -3.11
N LEU A 52 17.09 -6.61 -2.61
CA LEU A 52 18.06 -6.18 -1.61
C LEU A 52 17.70 -6.83 -0.28
N ASP A 53 18.28 -8.02 -0.08
CA ASP A 53 18.86 -8.56 1.16
C ASP A 53 18.22 -8.14 2.51
N TYR A 54 16.91 -8.39 2.70
CA TYR A 54 16.32 -8.41 4.04
C TYR A 54 16.45 -9.82 4.63
N THR A 55 17.66 -10.15 5.07
CA THR A 55 18.08 -11.45 5.64
C THR A 55 17.43 -11.81 6.98
N GLN A 56 16.58 -10.96 7.55
CA GLN A 56 16.01 -11.16 8.89
C GLN A 56 14.47 -11.24 8.95
N ALA A 57 13.77 -11.07 7.83
CA ALA A 57 12.34 -11.32 7.80
C ALA A 57 12.11 -12.84 7.80
N THR A 58 11.44 -13.37 8.82
CA THR A 58 10.96 -14.75 8.78
C THR A 58 9.97 -14.89 7.62
N ALA A 59 10.07 -15.98 6.85
CA ALA A 59 9.18 -16.24 5.71
C ALA A 59 7.69 -16.15 6.07
N GLU A 60 7.36 -16.35 7.35
CA GLU A 60 6.00 -16.31 7.89
C GLU A 60 5.35 -14.93 7.84
N ASN A 61 6.10 -13.82 7.91
CA ASN A 61 5.53 -12.47 7.90
C ASN A 61 5.48 -11.84 6.50
N ARG A 62 5.86 -12.59 5.47
CA ARG A 62 5.90 -12.14 4.09
C ARG A 62 4.60 -12.49 3.39
N LEU A 63 3.95 -11.47 2.84
CA LEU A 63 2.66 -11.56 2.15
C LEU A 63 2.79 -11.06 0.73
N TYR A 64 1.95 -11.60 -0.15
CA TYR A 64 1.79 -11.12 -1.52
C TYR A 64 0.36 -10.64 -1.70
N GLY A 65 0.19 -9.46 -2.27
CA GLY A 65 -1.12 -8.83 -2.41
C GLY A 65 -1.16 -7.78 -3.50
N LEU A 66 -2.31 -7.12 -3.62
CA LEU A 66 -2.52 -6.00 -4.51
C LEU A 66 -2.39 -4.70 -3.71
N ALA A 67 -1.47 -3.84 -4.10
CA ALA A 67 -1.42 -2.46 -3.67
C ALA A 67 -2.23 -1.62 -4.67
N SER A 68 -3.09 -0.74 -4.18
CA SER A 68 -3.89 0.18 -4.99
C SER A 68 -3.77 1.60 -4.46
N LEU A 69 -3.50 2.56 -5.34
CA LEU A 69 -3.45 3.98 -5.03
C LEU A 69 -4.55 4.69 -5.83
N LYS A 70 -5.47 5.33 -5.12
CA LYS A 70 -6.42 6.27 -5.72
C LYS A 70 -5.99 7.68 -5.33
N ASP A 71 -5.63 8.47 -6.34
CA ASP A 71 -5.02 9.80 -6.13
C ASP A 71 -5.79 10.67 -5.14
N ASN A 72 -5.06 11.20 -4.14
CA ASN A 72 -5.53 12.10 -3.07
C ASN A 72 -6.70 11.55 -2.23
N ASP A 73 -6.98 10.25 -2.29
CA ASP A 73 -8.08 9.62 -1.54
C ASP A 73 -7.51 8.55 -0.58
N TYR A 74 -6.92 7.49 -1.13
CA TYR A 74 -6.38 6.41 -0.29
C TYR A 74 -5.31 5.57 -0.96
N PHE A 75 -4.53 4.90 -0.11
CA PHE A 75 -3.72 3.73 -0.44
C PHE A 75 -4.37 2.48 0.18
N GLU A 76 -4.43 1.38 -0.54
CA GLU A 76 -5.05 0.13 -0.08
C GLU A 76 -4.14 -1.06 -0.34
N LEU A 77 -4.02 -1.93 0.67
CA LEU A 77 -3.38 -3.24 0.55
C LEU A 77 -4.46 -4.30 0.67
N ALA A 78 -4.56 -5.18 -0.32
CA ALA A 78 -5.49 -6.30 -0.34
C ALA A 78 -4.75 -7.63 -0.50
N PHE A 79 -5.05 -8.58 0.37
CA PHE A 79 -4.44 -9.90 0.42
C PHE A 79 -5.50 -10.97 0.23
N PRO A 80 -5.25 -12.02 -0.59
CA PRO A 80 -6.08 -13.21 -0.59
C PRO A 80 -6.12 -13.83 0.81
N ARG A 81 -7.31 -14.19 1.32
CA ARG A 81 -7.42 -14.81 2.65
C ARG A 81 -6.66 -16.14 2.71
N SER A 82 -6.59 -16.86 1.60
CA SER A 82 -5.86 -18.12 1.44
C SER A 82 -4.34 -17.97 1.49
N SER A 83 -3.78 -16.79 1.23
CA SER A 83 -2.34 -16.54 1.36
C SER A 83 -1.92 -16.18 2.78
N LEU A 84 -2.87 -16.00 3.70
CA LEU A 84 -2.62 -15.68 5.10
C LEU A 84 -2.65 -16.96 5.94
N SER A 85 -1.54 -17.29 6.59
CA SER A 85 -1.55 -18.32 7.63
C SER A 85 -2.50 -17.91 8.77
N GLN A 86 -3.04 -18.88 9.49
CA GLN A 86 -3.96 -18.60 10.60
C GLN A 86 -3.30 -17.70 11.67
N ALA A 87 -2.03 -17.97 11.98
CA ALA A 87 -1.27 -17.18 12.95
C ALA A 87 -1.08 -15.71 12.51
N VAL A 88 -0.76 -15.47 11.24
CA VAL A 88 -0.62 -14.11 10.70
C VAL A 88 -1.98 -13.39 10.71
N PHE A 89 -3.03 -14.10 10.28
CA PHE A 89 -4.38 -13.56 10.26
C PHE A 89 -4.81 -13.11 11.66
N GLU A 90 -4.74 -13.99 12.66
CA GLU A 90 -5.14 -13.68 14.03
C GLU A 90 -4.33 -12.52 14.62
N LYS A 91 -3.02 -12.53 14.43
CA LYS A 91 -2.10 -11.52 14.98
C LYS A 91 -2.29 -10.14 14.38
N HIS A 92 -2.46 -10.03 13.06
CA HIS A 92 -2.40 -8.74 12.35
C HIS A 92 -3.76 -8.22 11.89
N PHE A 93 -4.77 -9.09 11.74
CA PHE A 93 -6.05 -8.75 11.12
C PHE A 93 -7.27 -9.19 11.95
N GLY A 94 -7.14 -10.22 12.79
CA GLY A 94 -8.24 -10.87 13.50
C GLY A 94 -9.01 -9.95 14.45
N SER A 95 -8.40 -8.87 14.93
CA SER A 95 -9.07 -7.85 15.76
C SER A 95 -10.04 -6.94 15.00
N GLY A 96 -10.07 -7.03 13.65
CA GLY A 96 -10.77 -6.07 12.77
C GLY A 96 -9.99 -4.77 12.55
N TYR A 97 -8.81 -4.63 13.16
CA TYR A 97 -7.92 -3.48 12.97
C TYR A 97 -6.50 -3.93 12.63
N PHE A 98 -5.89 -3.22 11.68
CA PHE A 98 -4.48 -3.32 11.36
C PHE A 98 -3.73 -2.18 12.07
N GLN A 99 -2.74 -2.53 12.88
CA GLN A 99 -1.96 -1.58 13.67
C GLN A 99 -0.65 -1.28 12.97
N LEU A 100 -0.41 0.00 12.67
CA LEU A 100 0.92 0.54 12.40
C LEU A 100 1.46 1.15 13.69
N GLU A 101 2.49 0.54 14.27
CA GLU A 101 3.17 1.07 15.47
C GLU A 101 4.14 2.21 15.14
N GLU A 102 4.68 2.25 13.92
CA GLU A 102 5.48 3.35 13.39
C GLU A 102 4.98 3.78 12.01
N GLY A 103 5.28 5.03 11.63
CA GLY A 103 4.95 5.54 10.30
C GLY A 103 5.85 4.87 9.26
N PHE A 104 5.30 4.60 8.09
CA PHE A 104 6.01 3.91 7.00
C PHE A 104 6.04 4.80 5.75
N MET A 105 7.15 4.80 5.03
CA MET A 105 7.30 5.49 3.75
C MET A 105 7.49 4.46 2.64
N ALA A 106 6.47 4.28 1.79
CA ALA A 106 6.64 3.50 0.56
C ALA A 106 7.38 4.36 -0.47
N GLY A 107 8.39 3.78 -1.13
CA GLY A 107 9.18 4.49 -2.11
C GLY A 107 8.45 4.69 -3.45
N PRO A 108 8.97 5.60 -4.30
CA PRO A 108 8.36 5.94 -5.59
C PRO A 108 8.33 4.77 -6.58
N GLU A 109 9.13 3.74 -6.39
CA GLU A 109 9.13 2.52 -7.19
C GLU A 109 7.81 1.74 -7.13
N LEU A 110 6.98 1.96 -6.10
CA LEU A 110 5.70 1.27 -5.96
C LEU A 110 4.61 1.87 -6.85
N MET A 111 4.48 3.20 -6.87
CA MET A 111 3.35 3.94 -7.49
C MET A 111 3.77 5.26 -8.15
N GLY A 112 5.02 5.38 -8.60
CA GLY A 112 5.57 6.59 -9.24
C GLY A 112 5.80 7.79 -8.30
N ARG A 113 5.39 7.72 -7.02
CA ARG A 113 5.62 8.75 -6.00
C ARG A 113 5.77 8.15 -4.59
N PRO A 114 6.48 8.80 -3.66
CA PRO A 114 6.52 8.38 -2.27
C PRO A 114 5.13 8.45 -1.62
N ILE A 115 4.80 7.47 -0.78
CA ILE A 115 3.54 7.41 -0.04
C ILE A 115 3.84 7.28 1.45
N TYR A 116 3.42 8.27 2.25
CA TYR A 116 3.54 8.21 3.69
C TYR A 116 2.30 7.59 4.32
N LEU A 117 2.48 6.53 5.10
CA LEU A 117 1.45 5.87 5.90
C LEU A 117 1.69 6.22 7.38
N PRO A 118 0.85 7.03 8.02
CA PRO A 118 1.08 7.42 9.40
C PRO A 118 0.93 6.25 10.39
N LYS A 119 1.54 6.36 11.56
CA LYS A 119 1.26 5.41 12.66
C LYS A 119 -0.22 5.51 13.06
N GLY A 120 -0.85 4.38 13.38
CA GLY A 120 -2.28 4.39 13.72
C GLY A 120 -2.95 3.03 13.66
N ARG A 121 -4.27 3.04 13.85
CA ARG A 121 -5.15 1.88 13.75
C ARG A 121 -6.07 2.05 12.55
N TYR A 122 -6.04 1.06 11.66
CA TYR A 122 -6.77 1.10 10.40
C TYR A 122 -7.81 0.00 10.38
N GLN A 123 -9.03 0.34 9.99
CA GLN A 123 -10.08 -0.66 9.88
C GLN A 123 -9.75 -1.65 8.77
N VAL A 124 -9.89 -2.93 9.09
CA VAL A 124 -9.70 -4.03 8.14
C VAL A 124 -11.06 -4.43 7.61
N LYS A 125 -11.16 -4.57 6.28
CA LYS A 125 -12.29 -5.25 5.65
C LYS A 125 -11.93 -6.72 5.51
N ILE A 126 -12.69 -7.57 6.18
CA ILE A 126 -12.50 -9.01 6.17
C ILE A 126 -13.69 -9.63 5.44
N SER A 127 -13.39 -10.41 4.42
CA SER A 127 -14.35 -11.25 3.70
C SER A 127 -13.81 -12.68 3.63
N GLU A 128 -14.61 -13.60 3.08
CA GLU A 128 -14.19 -14.99 2.89
C GLU A 128 -12.90 -15.10 2.06
N ASN A 129 -12.76 -14.27 1.02
CA ASN A 129 -11.70 -14.40 0.03
C ASN A 129 -10.59 -13.34 0.16
N ILE A 130 -10.88 -12.19 0.78
CA ILE A 130 -9.98 -11.04 0.79
C ILE A 130 -9.96 -10.42 2.18
N VAL A 131 -8.75 -10.04 2.60
CA VAL A 131 -8.49 -9.14 3.73
C VAL A 131 -7.86 -7.88 3.16
N SER A 132 -8.45 -6.71 3.41
CA SER A 132 -7.87 -5.44 2.96
C SER A 132 -7.81 -4.39 4.05
N VAL A 133 -6.79 -3.54 3.96
CA VAL A 133 -6.58 -2.38 4.82
C VAL A 133 -6.42 -1.15 3.95
N ARG A 134 -7.13 -0.07 4.32
CA ARG A 134 -7.10 1.21 3.61
C ARG A 134 -6.51 2.29 4.51
N PHE A 135 -5.60 3.07 3.94
CA PHE A 135 -4.92 4.20 4.53
C PHE A 135 -5.38 5.47 3.81
N ALA A 136 -5.96 6.44 4.53
CA ALA A 136 -6.25 7.75 3.98
C ALA A 136 -4.95 8.53 3.75
N LEU A 137 -4.89 9.32 2.67
CA LEU A 137 -3.70 10.09 2.26
C LEU A 137 -3.91 11.60 2.39
#